data_AF-A0A8T4CRG8-F1
#
_entry.id   AF-A0A8T4CRG8-F1
#
_cell.length_a   1.000
_cell.length_b   1.000
_cell.length_c   1.000
_cell.angle_alpha   90.00
_cell.angle_beta   90.00
_cell.angle_gamma   90.00
#
_symmetry.space_group_name_H-M   'P 1'
#
loop_
_entity.id
_entity.type
_entity.pdbx_description
1 polymer ?
#
loop_
_entity_poly.entity_id
_entity_poly.type
_entity_poly.pdbx_seq_one_letter_code
_entity_poly.pdbx_strand_id
1 'polypeptide(L)'
;MSFYIRPDDVPELQGLTRWDQRVLLRGTFIKERAMSTVFLLLAVLGSVQFAINPLIDRFAPQIRAENMIYAGILVAWLLFLMWVRDVAMMNILRPKIAVKRAEMKAAEVAKLEAERAQASAE
;
A
#
# COMPACT_ATOMS: atom_id res chain seq x y z
N MET A 1 17.55 8.08 -2.02
CA MET A 1 16.42 7.15 -2.25
C MET A 1 15.22 7.99 -2.64
N SER A 2 14.64 7.80 -3.83
CA SER A 2 13.47 8.57 -4.26
C SER A 2 12.21 8.05 -3.54
N PHE A 3 11.43 8.97 -2.98
CA PHE A 3 10.18 8.69 -2.27
C PHE A 3 9.01 9.12 -3.15
N TYR A 4 8.04 8.23 -3.33
CA TYR A 4 6.89 8.45 -4.22
C TYR A 4 5.61 8.44 -3.41
N ILE A 5 4.74 9.42 -3.66
CA ILE A 5 3.43 9.52 -3.01
C ILE A 5 2.38 8.73 -3.80
N ARG A 6 2.52 8.68 -5.13
CA ARG A 6 1.57 7.97 -6.00
C ARG A 6 2.22 6.72 -6.61
N PRO A 7 1.45 5.63 -6.78
CA PRO A 7 1.93 4.42 -7.47
C PRO A 7 2.32 4.67 -8.92
N ASP A 8 1.63 5.60 -9.58
CA ASP A 8 1.88 5.94 -10.99
C ASP A 8 3.26 6.57 -11.21
N ASP A 9 3.83 7.20 -10.19
CA ASP A 9 5.14 7.86 -10.26
C ASP A 9 6.31 6.87 -10.07
N VAL A 10 6.01 5.62 -9.64
CA VAL A 10 7.00 4.59 -9.35
C VAL A 10 7.52 3.99 -10.66
N PRO A 11 8.79 4.19 -11.05
CA PRO A 11 9.36 3.68 -12.30
C PRO A 11 9.22 2.15 -12.44
N GLU A 12 9.28 1.45 -11.30
CA GLU A 12 9.12 0.00 -11.26
C GLU A 12 7.70 -0.45 -11.65
N LEU A 13 6.69 0.40 -11.53
CA LEU A 13 5.29 0.12 -11.88
C LEU A 13 4.85 0.74 -13.22
N GLN A 14 5.70 1.54 -13.86
CA GLN A 14 5.41 2.17 -15.15
C GLN A 14 5.24 1.13 -16.27
N GLY A 15 4.16 1.23 -17.04
CA GLY A 15 3.85 0.31 -18.15
C GLY A 15 3.00 -0.91 -17.76
N LEU A 16 2.65 -1.07 -16.49
CA LEU A 16 1.61 -2.02 -16.05
C LEU A 16 0.25 -1.32 -16.02
N THR A 17 -0.83 -2.05 -16.33
CA THR A 17 -2.18 -1.51 -16.16
C THR A 17 -2.49 -1.31 -14.67
N ARG A 18 -3.45 -0.44 -14.33
CA ARG A 18 -3.90 -0.25 -12.93
C ARG A 18 -4.43 -1.53 -12.28
N TRP A 19 -4.84 -2.51 -13.10
CA TRP A 19 -5.25 -3.82 -12.61
C TRP A 19 -4.03 -4.65 -12.23
N ASP A 20 -3.04 -4.75 -13.11
CA ASP A 20 -1.82 -5.53 -12.87
C ASP A 20 -0.99 -4.95 -11.73
N GLN A 21 -0.93 -3.63 -11.60
CA GLN A 21 -0.34 -2.96 -10.45
C GLN A 21 -1.02 -3.40 -9.15
N ARG A 22 -2.36 -3.49 -9.12
CA ARG A 22 -3.11 -3.96 -7.95
C ARG A 22 -2.86 -5.44 -7.68
N VAL A 23 -2.83 -6.29 -8.70
CA VAL A 23 -2.55 -7.72 -8.56
C VAL A 23 -1.14 -7.93 -8.01
N LEU A 24 -0.16 -7.20 -8.53
CA LEU A 24 1.23 -7.30 -8.08
C LEU A 24 1.36 -6.80 -6.63
N LEU A 25 0.90 -5.59 -6.33
CA LEU A 25 1.02 -5.01 -4.99
C LEU A 25 0.22 -5.77 -3.93
N ARG A 26 -0.96 -6.29 -4.27
CA ARG A 26 -1.85 -6.95 -3.31
C ARG A 26 -1.70 -8.46 -3.25
N GLY A 27 -1.36 -9.10 -4.37
CA GLY A 27 -1.25 -10.56 -4.48
C GLY A 27 0.15 -11.09 -4.11
N THR A 28 1.22 -10.34 -4.37
CA THR A 28 2.59 -10.83 -4.10
C THR A 28 3.09 -10.53 -2.69
N PHE A 29 2.57 -9.47 -2.03
CA PHE A 29 3.05 -9.00 -0.73
C PHE A 29 2.04 -9.23 0.41
N ILE A 30 1.36 -10.39 0.43
CA ILE A 30 0.34 -10.69 1.45
C ILE A 30 0.93 -10.70 2.86
N LYS A 31 2.13 -11.27 3.05
CA LYS A 31 2.80 -11.34 4.36
C LYS A 31 3.18 -9.95 4.88
N GLU A 32 3.80 -9.12 4.05
CA GLU A 32 4.18 -7.77 4.42
C GLU A 32 2.96 -6.90 4.68
N ARG A 33 1.87 -7.11 3.91
CA ARG A 33 0.60 -6.42 4.14
C ARG A 33 -0.04 -6.84 5.47
N ALA A 34 -0.01 -8.12 5.82
CA ALA A 34 -0.50 -8.60 7.11
C ALA A 34 0.29 -7.97 8.27
N MET A 35 1.63 -7.98 8.20
CA MET A 35 2.47 -7.29 9.20
C MET A 35 2.17 -5.79 9.27
N SER A 36 2.07 -5.11 8.12
CA SER A 36 1.74 -3.68 8.08
C SER A 36 0.36 -3.37 8.68
N THR A 37 -0.57 -4.33 8.63
CA THR A 37 -1.90 -4.20 9.22
C THR A 37 -1.81 -4.30 10.75
N VAL A 38 -0.98 -5.19 11.27
CA VAL A 38 -0.72 -5.26 12.72
C VAL A 38 -0.07 -3.97 13.22
N PHE A 39 0.94 -3.46 12.51
CA PHE A 39 1.54 -2.15 12.84
C PHE A 39 0.54 -1.01 12.75
N LEU A 40 -0.34 -1.01 11.73
CA LEU A 40 -1.41 -0.03 11.61
C LEU A 40 -2.36 -0.08 12.82
N LEU A 41 -2.75 -1.27 13.30
CA LEU A 41 -3.60 -1.41 14.47
C LEU A 41 -2.93 -0.82 15.72
N LEU A 42 -1.66 -1.14 15.95
CA LEU A 42 -0.88 -0.55 17.05
C LEU A 42 -0.77 0.97 16.92
N ALA A 43 -0.52 1.47 15.71
CA ALA A 43 -0.45 2.91 15.43
C ALA A 43 -1.80 3.61 15.66
N VAL A 44 -2.92 3.00 15.26
CA VAL A 44 -4.26 3.53 15.52
C VAL A 44 -4.52 3.59 17.02
N LEU A 45 -4.33 2.48 17.74
CA LEU A 45 -4.57 2.44 19.19
C LEU A 45 -3.68 3.44 19.94
N GLY A 46 -2.38 3.47 19.62
CA GLY A 46 -1.44 4.40 20.23
C GLY A 46 -1.75 5.85 19.89
N SER A 47 -2.02 6.17 18.62
CA SER A 47 -2.31 7.54 18.21
C SER A 47 -3.64 8.05 18.75
N VAL A 48 -4.66 7.20 18.92
CA VAL A 48 -5.90 7.62 19.57
C VAL A 48 -5.63 8.05 21.01
N GLN A 49 -4.93 7.21 21.79
CA GLN A 49 -4.69 7.48 23.21
C GLN A 49 -3.72 8.64 23.46
N PHE A 50 -2.66 8.76 22.65
CA PHE A 50 -1.55 9.69 22.93
C PHE A 50 -1.49 10.90 22.01
N ALA A 51 -2.20 10.92 20.88
CA ALA A 51 -2.23 12.07 19.98
C ALA A 51 -3.63 12.68 19.87
N ILE A 52 -4.61 11.92 19.39
CA ILE A 52 -5.98 12.40 19.13
C ILE A 52 -6.66 12.84 20.43
N ASN A 53 -6.66 11.98 21.47
CA ASN A 53 -7.35 12.25 22.72
C ASN A 53 -6.80 13.51 23.43
N PRO A 54 -5.47 13.68 23.60
CA PRO A 54 -4.91 14.91 24.18
C PRO A 54 -5.15 16.16 23.31
N LEU A 55 -5.11 16.04 21.98
CA LEU A 55 -5.38 17.16 21.08
C LEU A 55 -6.83 17.63 21.21
N ILE A 56 -7.79 16.70 21.24
CA ILE A 56 -9.20 17.04 21.40
C ILE A 56 -9.44 17.68 22.76
N ASP A 57 -8.86 17.16 23.84
CA ASP A 57 -9.01 17.76 25.18
C ASP A 57 -8.48 19.19 25.23
N ARG A 58 -7.41 19.49 24.50
CA ARG A 58 -6.76 20.80 24.51
C ARG A 58 -7.46 21.83 23.64
N PHE A 59 -7.98 21.42 22.48
CA PHE A 59 -8.50 22.36 21.47
C PHE A 59 -10.02 22.40 21.38
N ALA A 60 -10.70 21.29 21.68
CA ALA A 60 -12.15 21.19 21.54
C ALA A 60 -12.73 20.08 22.43
N PRO A 61 -12.68 20.23 23.77
CA PRO A 61 -13.15 19.22 24.71
C PRO A 61 -14.65 18.89 24.54
N GLN A 62 -15.45 19.83 24.05
CA GLN A 62 -16.87 19.64 23.75
C GLN A 62 -17.13 18.54 22.69
N ILE A 63 -16.16 18.27 21.81
CA ILE A 63 -16.29 17.24 20.77
C ILE A 63 -16.39 15.83 21.37
N ARG A 64 -15.83 15.60 22.57
CA ARG A 64 -15.98 14.30 23.25
C ARG A 64 -17.41 14.00 23.68
N ALA A 65 -18.23 15.02 23.94
CA ALA A 65 -19.63 14.81 24.28
C ALA A 65 -20.49 14.49 23.05
N GLU A 66 -20.04 14.90 21.86
CA GLU A 66 -20.71 14.65 20.59
C GLU A 66 -20.18 13.40 19.90
N ASN A 67 -20.74 12.24 20.28
CA ASN A 67 -20.35 10.92 19.78
C ASN A 67 -20.26 10.84 18.24
N MET A 68 -21.13 11.54 17.51
CA MET A 68 -21.13 11.53 16.05
C MET A 68 -19.93 12.24 15.43
N ILE A 69 -19.59 13.43 15.93
CA ILE A 69 -18.44 14.21 15.42
C ILE A 69 -17.15 13.50 15.78
N TYR A 70 -17.04 13.02 17.02
CA TYR A 70 -15.89 12.25 17.47
C TYR A 70 -15.67 10.99 16.63
N ALA A 71 -16.72 10.22 16.36
CA ALA A 71 -16.64 9.06 15.48
C ALA A 71 -16.18 9.44 14.05
N GLY A 72 -16.68 10.55 13.51
CA GLY A 72 -16.24 11.08 12.21
C GLY A 72 -14.75 11.39 12.16
N ILE A 73 -14.21 12.03 13.22
CA ILE A 73 -12.78 12.33 13.35
C ILE A 73 -11.95 11.03 13.40
N LEU A 74 -12.39 10.04 14.18
CA LEU A 74 -11.70 8.75 14.26
C LEU A 74 -11.68 8.01 12.92
N VAL A 75 -12.79 8.02 12.18
CA VAL A 75 -12.87 7.41 10.84
C VAL A 75 -11.94 8.15 9.88
N ALA A 76 -11.97 9.49 9.85
CA ALA A 76 -11.08 10.28 9.01
C ALA A 76 -9.60 10.00 9.33
N TRP A 77 -9.27 9.87 10.62
CA TRP A 77 -7.92 9.53 11.07
C TRP A 77 -7.49 8.13 10.67
N LEU A 78 -8.37 7.13 10.81
CA LEU A 78 -8.11 5.77 10.35
C LEU A 78 -7.83 5.75 8.85
N LEU A 79 -8.64 6.43 8.04
CA LEU A 79 -8.45 6.52 6.59
C LEU A 79 -7.11 7.20 6.25
N PHE A 80 -6.75 8.25 6.98
CA PHE A 80 -5.45 8.90 6.84
C PHE A 80 -4.29 7.94 7.13
N LEU A 81 -4.35 7.20 8.24
CA LEU A 81 -3.30 6.23 8.59
C LEU A 81 -3.23 5.06 7.60
N MET A 82 -4.37 4.61 7.07
CA MET A 82 -4.40 3.60 6.00
C MET A 82 -3.70 4.10 4.74
N TRP A 83 -3.94 5.37 4.36
CA TRP A 83 -3.27 5.98 3.22
C TRP A 83 -1.76 6.10 3.46
N VAL A 84 -1.33 6.59 4.63
CA VAL A 84 0.10 6.69 4.99
C VAL A 84 0.77 5.31 4.96
N ARG A 85 0.12 4.27 5.51
CA ARG A 85 0.63 2.89 5.47
C ARG A 85 0.85 2.44 4.03
N ASP A 86 -0.10 2.69 3.13
CA ASP A 86 0.00 2.25 1.74
C ASP A 86 1.15 2.96 1.00
N VAL A 87 1.33 4.26 1.23
CA VAL A 87 2.47 5.02 0.69
C VAL A 87 3.79 4.49 1.25
N ALA A 88 3.88 4.25 2.57
CA ALA A 88 5.09 3.72 3.19
C ALA A 88 5.44 2.31 2.66
N MET A 89 4.45 1.42 2.60
CA MET A 89 4.58 0.06 2.07
C MET A 89 5.05 0.07 0.62
N MET A 90 4.47 0.92 -0.21
CA MET A 90 4.89 1.04 -1.60
C MET A 90 6.36 1.40 -1.71
N ASN A 91 6.85 2.37 -0.92
CA ASN A 91 8.24 2.82 -0.93
C ASN A 91 9.21 1.76 -0.37
N ILE A 92 8.81 1.05 0.69
CA ILE A 92 9.61 -0.02 1.30
C ILE A 92 9.70 -1.25 0.37
N LEU A 93 8.62 -1.56 -0.35
CA LEU A 93 8.55 -2.71 -1.24
C LEU A 93 9.14 -2.47 -2.64
N ARG A 94 9.50 -1.23 -3.01
CA ARG A 94 10.10 -0.89 -4.32
C ARG A 94 11.21 -1.85 -4.78
N PRO A 95 12.25 -2.16 -3.98
CA PRO A 95 13.29 -3.09 -4.42
C PRO A 95 12.72 -4.49 -4.72
N LYS A 96 11.75 -4.96 -3.95
CA LYS A 96 11.10 -6.25 -4.19
C LYS A 96 10.20 -6.24 -5.42
N ILE A 97 9.53 -5.11 -5.70
CA ILE A 97 8.72 -4.88 -6.90
C ILE A 97 9.60 -4.94 -8.16
N ALA A 98 10.79 -4.32 -8.12
CA ALA A 98 11.74 -4.35 -9.23
C ALA A 98 12.17 -5.79 -9.58
N VAL A 99 12.51 -6.59 -8.57
CA VAL A 99 12.89 -8.00 -8.75
C VAL A 99 11.74 -8.82 -9.33
N LYS A 100 10.53 -8.68 -8.77
CA LYS A 100 9.36 -9.41 -9.29
C LYS A 100 8.98 -9.04 -10.71
N ARG A 101 9.18 -7.78 -11.10
CA ARG A 101 8.98 -7.37 -12.49
C ARG A 101 9.99 -8.01 -13.43
N ALA A 102 11.26 -8.10 -13.03
CA ALA A 102 12.28 -8.78 -13.82
C ALA A 102 11.93 -10.26 -14.02
N GLU A 103 11.46 -10.93 -12.96
CA GLU A 103 10.97 -12.31 -13.04
C GLU A 103 9.76 -12.46 -13.98
N MET A 104 8.76 -11.58 -13.90
CA MET A 104 7.58 -11.64 -14.78
C MET A 104 7.96 -11.42 -16.25
N LYS A 105 8.84 -10.46 -16.54
CA LYS A 105 9.32 -10.23 -17.91
C LYS A 105 10.11 -11.42 -18.44
N ALA A 106 10.96 -12.04 -17.61
CA ALA A 106 11.70 -13.24 -18.01
C ALA A 106 10.75 -14.41 -18.32
N ALA A 107 9.70 -14.59 -17.51
CA ALA A 107 8.68 -15.62 -17.74
C ALA A 107 7.86 -15.35 -19.01
N GLU A 108 7.54 -14.09 -19.32
CA GLU A 108 6.82 -13.70 -20.53
C GLU A 108 7.66 -13.95 -21.80
N VAL A 109 8.95 -13.59 -21.78
CA VAL A 109 9.88 -13.87 -22.89
C VAL A 109 10.04 -15.39 -23.10
N ALA A 110 10.21 -16.16 -22.04
CA ALA A 110 10.32 -17.62 -22.13
C ALA A 110 9.06 -18.28 -22.72
N LYS A 111 7.87 -17.75 -22.42
CA LYS A 111 6.62 -18.22 -23.04
C LYS A 111 6.55 -17.88 -24.52
N LEU A 112 6.90 -16.65 -24.90
CA LEU A 112 6.93 -16.23 -26.31
C LEU A 112 7.96 -17.01 -27.13
N GLU A 113 9.10 -17.35 -26.55
CA GLU A 113 10.09 -18.22 -27.19
C GLU A 113 9.59 -19.66 -27.34
N ALA A 114 8.91 -20.20 -26.33
CA ALA A 114 8.28 -21.52 -26.41
C ALA A 114 7.17 -21.57 -27.47
N GLU A 115 6.33 -20.53 -27.55
CA GLU A 115 5.28 -20.40 -28.57
C GLU A 115 5.88 -20.25 -29.98
N ARG A 116 6.97 -19.48 -30.14
CA ARG A 116 7.69 -19.37 -31.41
C ARG A 116 8.35 -20.67 -31.83
N ALA A 117 8.96 -21.40 -30.89
CA ALA A 117 9.58 -22.70 -31.15
C ALA A 117 8.54 -23.75 -31.59
N GLN A 118 7.35 -23.72 -30.98
CA GLN A 118 6.22 -24.57 -31.38
C GLN A 118 5.67 -24.17 -32.75
N ALA A 119 5.51 -22.87 -33.03
CA ALA A 119 5.04 -22.39 -34.33
C ALA A 119 6.03 -22.62 -35.50
N SER A 120 7.33 -22.81 -35.20
CA SER A 120 8.35 -23.19 -36.19
C SER A 120 8.52 -24.70 -36.39
N ALA A 121 7.86 -25.51 -35.56
CA ALA A 121 7.93 -26.97 -35.61
C ALA A 121 6.71 -27.60 -36.32
N GLU A 122 5.68 -26.81 -36.62
CA GLU A 122 4.57 -27.12 -37.56
C GLU A 122 4.91 -26.64 -38.99
#